data_AF-A0A3Q3JLB4-F1
#
_entry.id   AF-A0A3Q3JLB4-F1
#
_cell.length_a   1.000
_cell.length_b   1.000
_cell.length_c   1.000
_cell.angle_alpha   90.00
_cell.angle_beta   90.00
_cell.angle_gamma   90.00
#
_symmetry.space_group_name_H-M   'P 1'
#
loop_
_entity.id
_entity.type
_entity.pdbx_description
1 polymer ?
#
loop_
_entity_poly.entity_id
_entity_poly.type
_entity_poly.pdbx_seq_one_letter_code
_entity_poly.pdbx_strand_id
1 'polypeptide(L)'
;CATTSTSSESSNVSVLNWEQVQRLDAILTGTVPIHGRRNFPTLEMQPRQIVKVVRSRMEDKQIHVRDVRLNGSAASYVLHEDSGLGLFYSLCCFDIMLCFKPFVIH
;
A
#
# COMPACT_ATOMS: atom_id res chain seq x y z
N CYS A 1 3.19 43.83 21.54
CA CYS A 1 3.86 42.82 20.70
C CYS A 1 3.18 41.49 20.88
N ALA A 2 2.37 41.06 19.91
CA ALA A 2 1.83 39.70 19.86
C ALA A 2 2.79 38.88 19.01
N THR A 3 3.49 37.93 19.62
CA THR A 3 4.36 37.00 18.90
C THR A 3 3.49 35.86 18.40
N THR A 4 3.22 35.90 17.10
CA THR A 4 2.46 34.90 16.35
C THR A 4 3.15 33.54 16.44
N SER A 5 2.37 32.56 16.87
CA SER A 5 2.62 31.12 16.91
C SER A 5 3.24 30.58 15.62
N THR A 6 4.45 30.03 15.71
CA THR A 6 4.98 29.09 14.72
C THR A 6 4.53 27.69 15.15
N SER A 7 3.37 27.25 14.67
CA SER A 7 2.94 25.87 14.77
C SER A 7 3.90 25.01 13.96
N SER A 8 4.83 24.34 14.65
CA SER A 8 5.62 23.27 14.07
C SER A 8 4.67 22.17 13.63
N GLU A 9 4.46 22.02 12.32
CA GLU A 9 3.83 20.83 11.76
C GLU A 9 4.66 19.62 12.18
N SER A 10 4.21 18.94 13.22
CA SER A 10 4.77 17.68 13.68
C SER A 10 4.61 16.68 12.55
N SER A 11 5.71 16.37 11.87
CA SER A 11 5.74 15.37 10.81
C SER A 11 5.36 14.03 11.44
N ASN A 12 4.14 13.53 11.18
CA ASN A 12 3.69 12.20 11.61
C ASN A 12 4.38 11.10 10.78
N VAL A 13 5.71 11.09 10.76
CA VAL A 13 6.52 10.17 9.98
C VAL A 13 7.38 9.36 10.94
N SER A 14 7.18 8.05 10.93
CA SER A 14 8.03 7.09 11.64
C SER A 14 8.71 6.18 10.62
N VAL A 15 9.96 5.78 10.93
CA VAL A 15 10.71 4.82 10.14
C VAL A 15 10.43 3.42 10.69
N LEU A 16 10.13 2.47 9.81
CA LEU A 16 9.91 1.08 10.19
C LEU A 16 11.20 0.45 10.73
N ASN A 17 11.10 -0.30 11.83
CA ASN A 17 12.20 -1.15 12.31
C ASN A 17 12.36 -2.40 11.42
N TRP A 18 13.41 -3.19 11.65
CA TRP A 18 13.71 -4.36 10.81
C TRP A 18 12.59 -5.41 10.81
N GLU A 19 12.00 -5.74 11.97
CA GLU A 19 10.91 -6.70 12.07
C GLU A 19 9.67 -6.24 11.28
N GLN A 20 9.35 -4.95 11.36
CA GLN A 20 8.26 -4.34 10.59
C GLN A 20 8.55 -4.39 9.08
N VAL A 21 9.80 -4.15 8.66
CA VAL A 21 10.22 -4.29 7.26
C VAL A 21 10.08 -5.74 6.78
N GLN A 22 10.42 -6.73 7.61
CA GLN A 22 10.23 -8.14 7.26
C GLN A 22 8.76 -8.51 7.08
N ARG A 23 7.87 -8.02 7.96
CA ARG A 23 6.42 -8.22 7.82
C ARG A 23 5.88 -7.56 6.56
N LEU A 24 6.33 -6.35 6.24
CA LEU A 24 5.98 -5.68 4.99
C LEU A 24 6.46 -6.46 3.76
N ASP A 25 7.68 -7.00 3.78
CA ASP A 25 8.20 -7.81 2.67
C ASP A 25 7.42 -9.12 2.51
N ALA A 26 7.07 -9.79 3.63
CA ALA A 26 6.23 -10.98 3.61
C ALA A 26 4.84 -10.70 3.00
N ILE A 27 4.24 -9.55 3.30
CA ILE A 27 3.00 -9.10 2.66
C ILE A 27 3.19 -8.90 1.15
N LEU A 28 4.24 -8.18 0.75
CA LEU A 28 4.45 -7.80 -0.64
C LEU A 28 4.86 -8.97 -1.55
N THR A 29 5.51 -9.98 -0.98
CA THR A 29 5.98 -11.20 -1.66
C THR A 29 5.04 -12.39 -1.48
N GLY A 30 4.15 -12.32 -0.47
CA GLY A 30 3.09 -13.28 -0.23
C GLY A 30 2.17 -13.41 -1.45
N THR A 31 1.76 -14.63 -1.74
CA THR A 31 0.87 -14.92 -2.86
C THR A 31 -0.58 -14.87 -2.36
N VAL A 32 -1.42 -14.11 -3.07
CA VAL A 32 -2.81 -13.86 -2.73
C VAL A 32 -3.70 -14.36 -3.87
N PRO A 33 -4.72 -15.17 -3.58
CA PRO A 33 -5.65 -15.64 -4.60
C PRO A 33 -6.64 -14.54 -4.98
N ILE A 34 -6.70 -14.21 -6.27
CA ILE A 34 -7.74 -13.37 -6.86
C ILE A 34 -8.74 -14.28 -7.54
N HIS A 35 -9.88 -14.48 -6.87
CA HIS A 35 -10.94 -15.36 -7.36
C HIS A 35 -11.59 -14.77 -8.60
N GLY A 36 -11.52 -15.52 -9.71
CA GLY A 36 -12.29 -15.20 -10.90
C GLY A 36 -13.78 -15.35 -10.64
N ARG A 37 -14.59 -14.42 -11.15
CA ARG A 37 -16.06 -14.52 -11.06
C ARG A 37 -16.57 -15.45 -12.16
N ARG A 38 -17.37 -16.48 -11.83
CA ARG A 38 -17.88 -17.52 -12.76
C ARG A 38 -16.75 -18.44 -13.26
N ASN A 39 -16.61 -18.62 -14.57
CA ASN A 39 -15.68 -19.58 -15.17
C ASN A 39 -14.26 -19.02 -15.36
N PHE A 40 -13.94 -17.88 -14.74
CA PHE A 40 -12.58 -17.36 -14.74
C PHE A 40 -11.76 -18.06 -13.65
N PRO A 41 -10.53 -18.49 -13.94
CA PRO A 41 -9.69 -19.15 -12.95
C PRO A 41 -9.33 -18.21 -11.80
N THR A 42 -9.06 -18.77 -10.63
CA THR A 42 -8.37 -18.05 -9.56
C THR A 42 -6.94 -17.75 -10.01
N LEU A 43 -6.51 -16.51 -9.86
CA LEU A 43 -5.15 -16.09 -10.15
C LEU A 43 -4.36 -16.01 -8.84
N GLU A 44 -3.18 -16.63 -8.83
CA GLU A 44 -2.23 -16.47 -7.74
C GLU A 44 -1.34 -15.26 -8.03
N MET A 45 -1.45 -14.21 -7.21
CA MET A 45 -0.76 -12.94 -7.47
C MET A 45 0.00 -12.43 -6.26
N GLN A 46 1.16 -11.84 -6.50
CA GLN A 46 1.92 -11.11 -5.49
C GLN A 46 1.59 -9.61 -5.56
N PRO A 47 1.28 -8.94 -4.43
CA PRO A 47 1.03 -7.50 -4.40
C PRO A 47 2.15 -6.67 -5.04
N ARG A 48 3.42 -7.06 -4.82
CA ARG A 48 4.59 -6.41 -5.45
C ARG A 48 4.52 -6.41 -6.98
N GLN A 49 4.06 -7.50 -7.58
CA GLN A 49 3.97 -7.61 -9.04
C GLN A 49 2.84 -6.74 -9.60
N ILE A 50 1.70 -6.70 -8.90
CA ILE A 50 0.57 -5.83 -9.27
C ILE A 50 1.03 -4.37 -9.28
N VAL A 51 1.66 -3.90 -8.19
CA VAL A 51 2.19 -2.54 -8.09
C VAL A 51 3.16 -2.23 -9.23
N LYS A 52 4.10 -3.14 -9.50
CA LYS A 52 5.10 -2.97 -10.57
C LYS A 52 4.45 -2.82 -11.94
N VAL A 53 3.51 -3.70 -12.27
CA VAL A 53 2.81 -3.68 -13.57
C VAL A 53 1.94 -2.44 -13.71
N VAL A 54 1.13 -2.12 -12.69
CA VAL A 54 0.22 -0.97 -12.75
C VAL A 54 1.01 0.33 -12.87
N ARG A 55 2.09 0.50 -12.11
CA ARG A 55 2.96 1.67 -12.20
C ARG A 55 3.55 1.84 -13.59
N SER A 56 4.12 0.77 -14.15
CA SER A 56 4.69 0.79 -15.51
C SER A 56 3.64 1.15 -16.56
N ARG A 57 2.42 0.59 -16.48
CA ARG A 57 1.33 0.91 -17.42
C ARG A 57 0.82 2.35 -17.29
N MET A 58 0.91 2.94 -16.10
CA MET A 58 0.55 4.34 -15.89
C MET A 58 1.61 5.28 -16.48
N GLU A 59 2.89 4.95 -16.30
CA GLU A 59 4.01 5.68 -16.91
C GLU A 59 3.95 5.63 -18.45
N ASP A 60 3.61 4.48 -19.04
CA ASP A 60 3.36 4.34 -20.48
C ASP A 60 2.28 5.31 -20.98
N LYS A 61 1.28 5.60 -20.15
CA LYS A 61 0.18 6.53 -20.43
C LYS A 61 0.50 7.98 -20.05
N GLN A 62 1.75 8.28 -19.70
CA GLN A 62 2.19 9.59 -19.21
C GLN A 62 1.46 10.05 -17.93
N ILE A 63 0.97 9.10 -17.13
CA ILE A 63 0.35 9.34 -15.83
C ILE A 63 1.42 9.13 -14.76
N HIS A 64 1.86 10.22 -14.13
CA HIS A 64 2.90 10.14 -13.12
C HIS A 64 2.34 9.70 -11.75
N VAL A 65 2.78 8.51 -11.30
CA VAL A 65 2.54 7.99 -9.95
C VAL A 65 3.60 8.55 -9.01
N ARG A 66 3.19 9.39 -8.06
CA ARG A 66 4.07 10.05 -7.08
C ARG A 66 4.59 9.05 -6.06
N ASP A 67 3.68 8.30 -5.47
CA ASP A 67 3.96 7.33 -4.41
C ASP A 67 2.90 6.22 -4.38
N VAL A 68 3.26 5.08 -3.79
CA VAL A 68 2.41 3.92 -3.59
C VAL A 68 2.37 3.63 -2.10
N ARG A 69 1.17 3.49 -1.54
CA ARG A 69 0.98 3.30 -0.09
C ARG A 69 0.20 2.03 0.18
N LEU A 70 0.64 1.28 1.18
CA LEU A 70 -0.15 0.22 1.81
C LEU A 70 -1.03 0.85 2.88
N ASN A 71 -2.32 0.56 2.88
CA ASN A 71 -3.29 1.09 3.84
C ASN A 71 -4.08 -0.04 4.51
N GLY A 72 -5.11 0.36 5.26
CA GLY A 72 -6.04 -0.56 5.90
C GLY A 72 -5.40 -1.36 7.03
N SER A 73 -6.06 -2.46 7.38
CA SER A 73 -5.55 -3.43 8.36
C SER A 73 -4.16 -3.96 8.00
N ALA A 74 -3.79 -3.89 6.71
CA ALA A 74 -2.48 -4.33 6.27
C ALA A 74 -1.32 -3.47 6.75
N ALA A 75 -1.50 -2.15 6.75
CA ALA A 75 -0.56 -1.25 7.37
C ALA A 75 -0.50 -1.45 8.90
N SER A 76 -1.65 -1.66 9.55
CA SER A 76 -1.71 -1.88 11.00
C SER A 76 -0.96 -3.14 11.44
N TYR A 77 -1.07 -4.23 10.69
CA TYR A 77 -0.34 -5.48 10.96
C TYR A 77 1.19 -5.34 10.80
N VAL A 78 1.64 -4.53 9.83
CA VAL A 78 3.06 -4.23 9.71
C VAL A 78 3.57 -3.56 10.99
N LEU A 79 2.77 -2.64 11.56
CA LEU A 79 3.14 -1.88 12.75
C LEU A 79 3.02 -2.69 14.05
N HIS A 80 2.00 -3.55 14.16
CA HIS A 80 1.70 -4.34 15.35
C HIS A 80 1.58 -5.83 15.03
N GLU A 81 2.27 -6.67 15.79
CA GLU A 81 2.19 -8.12 15.65
C GLU A 81 0.85 -8.62 16.20
N ASP A 82 -0.16 -8.68 15.34
CA ASP A 82 -1.35 -9.46 15.64
C ASP A 82 -1.15 -10.88 15.11
N SER A 83 -1.36 -11.91 15.92
CA SER A 83 -0.96 -13.30 15.62
C SER A 83 -1.74 -13.96 14.45
N GLY A 84 -2.52 -13.17 13.72
CA GLY A 84 -3.54 -13.60 12.75
C GLY A 84 -3.11 -13.59 11.29
N LEU A 85 -1.90 -14.02 10.94
CA LEU A 85 -1.45 -14.14 9.52
C LEU A 85 -2.48 -14.87 8.64
N GLY A 86 -3.13 -15.92 9.14
CA GLY A 86 -4.18 -16.64 8.41
C GLY A 86 -5.50 -15.87 8.24
N LEU A 87 -5.84 -14.97 9.17
CA LEU A 87 -7.02 -14.10 9.07
C LEU A 87 -6.76 -12.93 8.12
N PHE A 88 -5.50 -12.48 8.05
CA PHE A 88 -5.07 -11.39 7.21
C PHE A 88 -5.33 -11.64 5.72
N TYR A 89 -4.96 -12.82 5.21
CA TYR A 89 -5.18 -13.18 3.81
C TYR A 89 -6.65 -13.47 3.47
N SER A 90 -7.50 -13.74 4.47
CA SER A 90 -8.90 -14.14 4.28
C SER A 90 -9.89 -12.97 4.40
N LEU A 91 -9.57 -11.95 5.20
CA LEU A 91 -10.49 -10.87 5.55
C LEU A 91 -10.04 -9.46 5.12
N CYS A 92 -8.77 -9.26 4.80
CA CYS A 92 -8.27 -7.91 4.48
C CYS A 92 -8.22 -7.68 2.97
N CYS A 93 -8.91 -6.63 2.49
CA CYS A 93 -8.59 -6.04 1.20
C CYS A 93 -7.17 -5.49 1.25
N PHE A 94 -6.31 -5.87 0.30
CA PHE A 94 -5.03 -5.20 0.11
C PHE A 94 -5.28 -3.81 -0.49
N ASP A 95 -5.51 -2.83 0.39
CA ASP A 95 -5.76 -1.44 0.00
C ASP A 95 -4.45 -0.74 -0.38
N ILE A 96 -4.01 -1.00 -1.62
CA ILE A 96 -2.91 -0.30 -2.25
C ILE A 96 -3.43 0.98 -2.88
N MET A 97 -3.04 2.12 -2.33
CA MET A 97 -3.39 3.43 -2.88
C MET A 97 -2.28 3.93 -3.79
N LEU A 98 -2.65 4.27 -5.02
CA LEU A 98 -1.79 4.96 -5.98
C LEU A 98 -2.04 6.47 -5.86
N CYS A 99 -1.03 7.21 -5.43
CA CYS A 99 -1.10 8.65 -5.29
C CYS A 99 -0.56 9.31 -6.57
N PHE A 100 -1.42 10.07 -7.26
CA PHE A 100 -1.07 10.76 -8.50
C PHE A 100 -0.61 12.19 -8.24
N LYS A 101 0.09 12.79 -9.22
CA LYS A 101 0.18 14.26 -9.27
C LYS A 101 -1.22 14.83 -9.53
N PRO A 102 -1.59 15.97 -8.93
CA PRO A 102 -2.85 16.63 -9.22
C PRO A 102 -2.89 16.93 -10.72
N PHE A 103 -3.91 16.42 -11.41
CA PHE A 103 -4.19 16.78 -12.78
C PHE A 103 -4.72 18.21 -12.78
N VAL A 104 -4.04 19.12 -13.46
CA VAL A 104 -4.63 20.41 -13.83
C VAL A 104 -5.52 20.12 -15.03
N ILE A 105 -6.84 20.12 -14.81
CA ILE A 105 -7.81 20.08 -15.91
C ILE A 105 -7.76 21.46 -16.58
N HIS A 106 -7.40 21.49 -17.86
CA HIS A 106 -7.25 22.71 -18.65
C HIS A 106 -8.44 22.95 -19.57
#